data_AF-A0A3M1Q7I7-F1
#
_entry.id   AF-A0A3M1Q7I7-F1
#
_cell.length_a   1.000
_cell.length_b   1.000
_cell.length_c   1.000
_cell.angle_alpha   90.00
_cell.angle_beta   90.00
_cell.angle_gamma   90.00
#
_symmetry.space_group_name_H-M   'P 1'
#
loop_
_entity.id
_entity.type
_entity.pdbx_description
1 polymer ?
#
loop_
_entity_poly.entity_id
_entity_poly.type
_entity_poly.pdbx_seq_one_letter_code
_entity_poly.pdbx_strand_id
1 'polypeptide(L)'
;MTTTATSTLHNASAGALHAEALHAALKELYSLLAELVELSQSKLAAMRAADADALQRIALRESRLLPELVDRQRRRDAVLARLAQSLHGLAPSAPSLTAAAEKLSEPWKSKITAKTEGLRALAEKLRR
;
A
#
# COMPACT_ATOMS: atom_id res chain seq x y z
N MET A 1 22.72 35.06 -11.91
CA MET A 1 21.39 34.49 -11.56
C MET A 1 21.17 33.19 -12.35
N THR A 2 21.80 32.08 -11.92
CA THR A 2 21.83 30.80 -12.67
C THR A 2 21.63 29.59 -11.75
N THR A 3 20.77 29.71 -10.74
CA THR A 3 20.57 28.66 -9.71
C THR A 3 19.26 27.87 -9.89
N THR A 4 18.69 27.82 -11.09
CA THR A 4 17.37 27.17 -11.31
C THR A 4 17.47 25.78 -11.97
N ALA A 5 18.53 25.51 -12.74
CA ALA A 5 18.64 24.26 -13.51
C ALA A 5 19.09 23.04 -12.69
N THR A 6 19.90 23.23 -11.65
CA THR A 6 20.39 22.12 -10.82
C THR A 6 19.33 21.61 -9.85
N SER A 7 18.39 22.47 -9.44
CA SER A 7 17.38 22.15 -8.42
C SER A 7 16.22 21.28 -8.96
N THR A 8 15.91 21.38 -10.26
CA THR A 8 14.85 20.59 -10.92
C THR A 8 15.27 19.15 -11.19
N LEU A 9 16.53 18.92 -11.58
CA LEU A 9 17.06 17.57 -11.85
C LEU A 9 17.20 16.73 -10.57
N HIS A 10 17.67 17.34 -9.47
CA HIS A 10 17.80 16.65 -8.19
C HIS A 10 16.43 16.21 -7.65
N ASN A 11 15.41 17.05 -7.82
CA ASN A 11 14.07 16.78 -7.30
C ASN A 11 13.30 15.74 -8.11
N ALA A 12 13.51 15.66 -9.43
CA ALA A 12 12.95 14.60 -10.27
C ALA A 12 13.47 13.20 -9.88
N SER A 13 14.76 13.11 -9.52
CA SER A 13 15.37 11.85 -9.06
C SER A 13 14.82 11.40 -7.69
N ALA A 14 14.63 12.34 -6.76
CA ALA A 14 14.06 12.06 -5.44
C ALA A 14 12.58 11.62 -5.53
N GLY A 15 11.78 12.26 -6.39
CA GLY A 15 10.39 11.88 -6.62
C GLY A 15 10.24 10.46 -7.18
N ALA A 16 11.11 10.05 -8.11
CA ALA A 16 11.11 8.70 -8.65
C ALA A 16 11.47 7.64 -7.60
N LEU A 17 12.49 7.90 -6.77
CA LEU A 17 12.88 7.01 -5.66
C LEU A 17 11.75 6.83 -4.63
N HIS A 18 11.07 7.93 -4.27
CA HIS A 18 9.93 7.86 -3.36
C HIS A 18 8.72 7.15 -3.98
N ALA A 19 8.49 7.32 -5.29
CA ALA A 19 7.43 6.61 -6.01
C ALA A 19 7.69 5.09 -6.07
N GLU A 20 8.93 4.69 -6.28
CA GLU A 20 9.35 3.29 -6.24
C GLU A 20 9.15 2.68 -4.85
N ALA A 21 9.61 3.38 -3.80
CA ALA A 21 9.43 2.95 -2.42
C ALA A 21 7.93 2.84 -2.06
N LEU A 22 7.11 3.77 -2.54
CA LEU A 22 5.66 3.72 -2.32
C LEU A 22 5.04 2.51 -3.03
N HIS A 23 5.43 2.27 -4.27
CA HIS A 23 4.95 1.11 -5.03
C HIS A 23 5.33 -0.21 -4.34
N ALA A 24 6.54 -0.32 -3.81
CA ALA A 24 6.98 -1.49 -3.04
C ALA A 24 6.13 -1.67 -1.77
N ALA A 25 5.89 -0.60 -1.01
CA ALA A 25 5.04 -0.65 0.18
C ALA A 25 3.59 -1.06 -0.15
N LEU A 26 3.02 -0.55 -1.26
CA LEU A 26 1.69 -0.95 -1.73
C LEU A 26 1.65 -2.42 -2.18
N LYS A 27 2.73 -2.93 -2.76
CA LYS A 27 2.84 -4.35 -3.15
C LYS A 27 2.88 -5.26 -1.92
N GLU A 28 3.64 -4.90 -0.90
CA GLU A 28 3.69 -5.63 0.38
C GLU A 28 2.30 -5.70 1.03
N LEU A 29 1.60 -4.56 1.12
CA LEU A 29 0.23 -4.50 1.64
C LEU A 29 -0.75 -5.35 0.82
N TYR A 30 -0.61 -5.34 -0.51
CA TYR A 30 -1.46 -6.12 -1.39
C TYR A 30 -1.31 -7.62 -1.12
N SER A 31 -0.08 -8.10 -0.97
CA SER A 31 0.19 -9.50 -0.63
C SER A 31 -0.42 -9.90 0.70
N LEU A 32 -0.29 -9.07 1.74
CA LEU A 32 -0.87 -9.35 3.06
C LEU A 32 -2.41 -9.37 3.03
N LEU A 33 -3.03 -8.41 2.35
CA LEU A 33 -4.49 -8.38 2.19
C LEU A 33 -5.01 -9.56 1.36
N ALA A 34 -4.27 -9.98 0.34
CA ALA A 34 -4.63 -11.17 -0.44
C ALA A 34 -4.57 -12.42 0.44
N GLU A 35 -3.53 -12.57 1.26
CA GLU A 35 -3.44 -13.69 2.21
C GLU A 35 -4.57 -13.68 3.24
N LEU A 36 -4.98 -12.50 3.74
CA LEU A 36 -6.17 -12.39 4.61
C LEU A 36 -7.46 -12.83 3.92
N VAL A 37 -7.64 -12.52 2.63
CA VAL A 37 -8.81 -12.97 1.87
C VAL A 37 -8.82 -14.49 1.72
N GLU A 38 -7.67 -15.11 1.46
CA GLU A 38 -7.58 -16.57 1.40
C GLU A 38 -7.83 -17.22 2.76
N LEU A 39 -7.34 -16.61 3.84
CA LEU A 39 -7.61 -17.08 5.21
C LEU A 39 -9.08 -16.96 5.57
N SER A 40 -9.77 -15.87 5.19
CA SER A 40 -11.20 -15.70 5.49
C SER A 40 -12.05 -16.74 4.77
N GLN A 41 -11.74 -17.04 3.50
CA GLN A 41 -12.40 -18.10 2.75
C GLN A 41 -12.14 -19.48 3.37
N SER A 42 -10.90 -19.76 3.74
CA SER A 42 -10.51 -21.01 4.41
C SER A 42 -11.22 -21.16 5.76
N LYS A 43 -11.40 -20.06 6.49
CA LYS A 43 -12.11 -20.02 7.78
C LYS A 43 -13.57 -20.38 7.59
N LEU A 44 -14.24 -19.79 6.61
CA LEU A 44 -15.62 -20.12 6.27
C LEU A 44 -15.78 -21.60 5.88
N ALA A 45 -14.83 -22.15 5.11
CA ALA A 45 -14.84 -23.57 4.75
C ALA A 45 -14.66 -24.47 5.99
N ALA A 46 -13.70 -24.14 6.87
CA ALA A 46 -13.47 -24.88 8.12
C ALA A 46 -14.68 -24.80 9.08
N MET A 47 -15.34 -23.64 9.18
CA MET A 47 -16.57 -23.48 9.95
C MET A 47 -17.70 -24.37 9.43
N ARG A 48 -17.87 -24.44 8.10
CA ARG A 48 -18.88 -25.32 7.47
C ARG A 48 -18.59 -26.81 7.71
N ALA A 49 -17.32 -27.18 7.78
CA ALA A 49 -16.88 -28.53 8.06
C ALA A 49 -16.78 -28.86 9.56
N ALA A 50 -17.01 -27.89 10.45
CA ALA A 50 -16.76 -27.98 11.90
C ALA A 50 -15.32 -28.44 12.25
N ASP A 51 -14.33 -28.06 11.44
CA ASP A 51 -12.92 -28.44 11.63
C ASP A 51 -12.25 -27.46 12.63
N ALA A 52 -12.27 -27.84 13.91
CA ALA A 52 -11.69 -27.03 14.99
C ALA A 52 -10.18 -26.83 14.85
N ASP A 53 -9.45 -27.83 14.37
CA ASP A 53 -7.99 -27.74 14.21
C ASP A 53 -7.62 -26.76 13.08
N ALA A 54 -8.37 -26.78 11.98
CA ALA A 54 -8.22 -25.79 10.91
C ALA A 54 -8.52 -24.38 11.41
N LEU A 55 -9.59 -24.20 12.19
CA LEU A 55 -9.92 -22.89 12.79
C LEU A 55 -8.82 -22.39 13.72
N GLN A 56 -8.22 -23.27 14.53
CA GLN A 56 -7.10 -22.90 15.40
C GLN A 56 -5.85 -22.49 14.59
N ARG A 57 -5.49 -23.24 13.54
CA ARG A 57 -4.37 -22.89 12.65
C ARG A 57 -4.59 -21.55 11.96
N ILE A 58 -5.81 -21.29 11.50
CA ILE A 58 -6.18 -20.02 10.87
C ILE A 58 -6.06 -18.86 11.88
N ALA A 59 -6.61 -19.01 13.08
CA ALA A 59 -6.53 -17.98 14.12
C ALA A 59 -5.08 -17.64 14.51
N LEU A 60 -4.19 -18.64 14.58
CA LEU A 60 -2.76 -18.43 14.83
C LEU A 60 -2.06 -17.70 13.67
N ARG A 61 -2.55 -17.85 12.44
CA ARG A 61 -1.99 -17.13 11.29
C ARG A 61 -2.52 -15.71 11.21
N GLU A 62 -3.81 -15.50 11.45
CA GLU A 62 -4.42 -14.17 11.58
C GLU A 62 -3.71 -13.34 12.66
N SER A 63 -3.40 -13.92 13.82
CA SER A 63 -2.73 -13.20 14.93
C SER A 63 -1.31 -12.74 14.60
N ARG A 64 -0.63 -13.39 13.65
CA ARG A 64 0.69 -12.97 13.15
C ARG A 64 0.57 -11.92 12.06
N LEU A 65 -0.41 -12.07 11.17
CA LEU A 65 -0.54 -11.26 9.97
C LEU A 65 -1.14 -9.88 10.26
N LEU A 66 -2.09 -9.77 11.20
CA LEU A 66 -2.72 -8.49 11.53
C LEU A 66 -1.73 -7.43 12.06
N PRO A 67 -0.81 -7.75 13.01
CA PRO A 67 0.24 -6.81 13.40
C PRO A 67 1.14 -6.40 12.24
N GLU A 68 1.53 -7.36 11.39
CA GLU A 68 2.36 -7.07 10.22
C GLU A 68 1.64 -6.11 9.25
N LEU A 69 0.35 -6.30 9.01
CA LEU A 69 -0.46 -5.41 8.18
C LEU A 69 -0.43 -3.97 8.72
N VAL A 70 -0.59 -3.80 10.04
CA VAL A 70 -0.54 -2.48 10.69
C VAL A 70 0.84 -1.83 10.51
N ASP A 71 1.92 -2.59 10.66
CA ASP A 71 3.27 -2.06 10.51
C ASP A 71 3.58 -1.70 9.05
N ARG A 72 3.16 -2.51 8.08
CA ARG A 72 3.28 -2.17 6.65
C ARG A 72 2.43 -0.95 6.27
N GLN A 73 1.26 -0.80 6.87
CA GLN A 73 0.38 0.36 6.68
C GLN A 73 1.07 1.65 7.15
N ARG A 74 1.66 1.64 8.34
CA ARG A 74 2.44 2.76 8.89
C ARG A 74 3.64 3.10 7.99
N ARG A 75 4.36 2.08 7.50
CA ARG A 75 5.48 2.27 6.57
C ARG A 75 5.02 2.94 5.27
N ARG A 76 3.90 2.49 4.70
CA ARG A 76 3.30 3.09 3.50
C ARG A 76 2.92 4.56 3.74
N ASP A 77 2.37 4.90 4.90
CA ASP A 77 2.04 6.29 5.26
C ASP A 77 3.27 7.17 5.37
N ALA A 78 4.33 6.68 6.02
CA ALA A 78 5.60 7.40 6.11
C ALA A 78 6.22 7.66 4.72
N VAL A 79 6.17 6.67 3.82
CA VAL A 79 6.68 6.83 2.45
C VAL A 79 5.81 7.79 1.64
N LEU A 80 4.48 7.72 1.78
CA LEU A 80 3.56 8.64 1.10
C LEU A 80 3.78 10.09 1.56
N ALA A 81 4.03 10.31 2.85
CA ALA A 81 4.36 11.64 3.36
C ALA A 81 5.66 12.18 2.76
N ARG A 82 6.71 11.36 2.66
CA ARG A 82 7.98 11.74 2.01
C ARG A 82 7.80 12.04 0.52
N LEU A 83 7.01 11.22 -0.17
CA LEU A 83 6.68 11.46 -1.57
C LEU A 83 5.95 12.80 -1.74
N ALA A 84 4.92 13.06 -0.92
CA ALA A 84 4.17 14.31 -0.96
C ALA A 84 5.06 15.53 -0.70
N GLN A 85 6.05 15.44 0.20
CA GLN A 85 7.03 16.50 0.42
C GLN A 85 7.92 16.76 -0.80
N SER A 86 8.30 15.71 -1.55
CA SER A 86 9.07 15.88 -2.80
C SER A 86 8.24 16.43 -3.97
N LEU A 87 6.92 16.24 -3.93
CA LEU A 87 5.98 16.74 -4.93
C LEU A 87 5.49 18.14 -4.54
N HIS A 88 6.06 19.18 -5.17
CA HIS A 88 5.63 20.56 -4.96
C HIS A 88 4.11 20.72 -5.15
N GLY A 89 3.44 21.29 -4.15
CA GLY A 89 2.01 21.63 -4.22
C GLY A 89 1.03 20.59 -3.70
N LEU A 90 1.48 19.49 -3.07
CA LEU A 90 0.60 18.65 -2.25
C LEU A 90 0.48 19.24 -0.83
N ALA A 91 -0.76 19.43 -0.36
CA ALA A 91 -0.99 19.86 1.02
C ALA A 91 -0.47 18.78 2.00
N PRO A 92 0.41 19.13 2.96
CA PRO A 92 1.10 18.15 3.80
C PRO A 92 0.19 17.49 4.85
N SER A 93 -1.01 18.03 5.10
CA SER A 93 -1.82 17.63 6.25
C SER A 93 -2.50 16.25 6.10
N ALA A 94 -2.63 15.71 4.89
CA ALA A 94 -3.14 14.36 4.64
C ALA A 94 -2.95 13.97 3.16
N PRO A 95 -1.74 13.56 2.74
CA PRO A 95 -1.50 13.23 1.35
C PRO A 95 -2.34 12.02 0.93
N SER A 96 -3.15 12.16 -0.12
CA SER A 96 -3.91 11.04 -0.68
C SER A 96 -3.07 10.31 -1.74
N LEU A 97 -3.20 8.98 -1.80
CA LEU A 97 -2.52 8.16 -2.82
C LEU A 97 -2.89 8.60 -4.24
N THR A 98 -4.16 8.96 -4.45
CA THR A 98 -4.67 9.43 -5.75
C THR A 98 -4.03 10.77 -6.13
N ALA A 99 -4.01 11.74 -5.22
CA ALA A 99 -3.42 13.04 -5.47
C ALA A 99 -1.91 12.95 -5.72
N ALA A 100 -1.21 12.09 -4.99
CA ALA A 100 0.21 11.83 -5.22
C ALA A 100 0.44 11.17 -6.59
N ALA A 101 -0.37 10.20 -6.98
CA ALA A 101 -0.27 9.53 -8.27
C ALA A 101 -0.48 10.47 -9.46
N GLU A 102 -1.40 11.43 -9.36
CA GLU A 102 -1.68 12.41 -10.42
C GLU A 102 -0.51 13.35 -10.70
N LYS A 103 0.34 13.60 -9.71
CA LYS A 103 1.53 14.45 -9.82
C LYS A 103 2.77 13.71 -10.31
N LEU A 104 2.70 12.39 -10.44
CA LEU A 104 3.79 11.56 -10.93
C LEU A 104 3.75 11.43 -12.45
N SER A 105 4.93 11.35 -13.06
CA SER A 105 5.06 10.97 -14.45
C SER A 105 4.84 9.46 -14.63
N GLU A 106 4.56 9.05 -15.86
CA GLU A 106 4.61 7.63 -16.20
C GLU A 106 6.05 7.07 -16.03
N PRO A 107 6.19 5.78 -15.67
CA PRO A 107 5.13 4.77 -15.46
C PRO A 107 4.53 4.75 -14.03
N TRP A 108 4.96 5.65 -13.15
CA TRP A 108 4.65 5.56 -11.72
C TRP A 108 3.19 5.86 -11.39
N LYS A 109 2.59 6.82 -12.09
CA LYS A 109 1.16 7.12 -12.01
C LYS A 109 0.32 5.86 -12.23
N SER A 110 0.53 5.16 -13.34
CA SER A 110 -0.19 3.92 -13.67
C SER A 110 0.03 2.82 -12.62
N LYS A 111 1.28 2.60 -12.21
CA LYS A 111 1.64 1.56 -11.22
C LYS A 111 0.99 1.78 -9.85
N ILE A 112 1.00 3.02 -9.34
CA ILE A 112 0.42 3.36 -8.04
C ILE A 112 -1.11 3.31 -8.11
N THR A 113 -1.70 3.83 -9.18
CA THR A 113 -3.17 3.80 -9.39
C THR A 113 -3.67 2.35 -9.43
N ALA A 114 -3.05 1.49 -10.25
CA ALA A 114 -3.43 0.08 -10.35
C ALA A 114 -3.33 -0.65 -9.01
N LYS A 115 -2.27 -0.40 -8.23
CA LYS A 115 -2.11 -1.03 -6.91
C LYS A 115 -3.11 -0.52 -5.88
N THR A 116 -3.42 0.78 -5.90
CA THR A 116 -4.44 1.37 -5.02
C THR A 116 -5.81 0.77 -5.30
N GLU A 117 -6.16 0.57 -6.58
CA GLU A 117 -7.42 -0.09 -6.96
C GLU A 117 -7.45 -1.56 -6.51
N GLY A 118 -6.37 -2.30 -6.76
CA GLY A 118 -6.26 -3.69 -6.31
C GLY A 118 -6.40 -3.84 -4.79
N LEU A 119 -5.85 -2.91 -4.01
CA LEU A 119 -6.00 -2.86 -2.55
C LEU A 119 -7.45 -2.59 -2.14
N ARG A 120 -8.15 -1.65 -2.79
CA ARG A 120 -9.58 -1.41 -2.53
C ARG A 120 -10.41 -2.64 -2.85
N ALA A 121 -10.17 -3.30 -3.98
CA ALA A 121 -10.87 -4.52 -4.35
C ALA A 121 -10.68 -5.65 -3.31
N LEU A 122 -9.46 -5.84 -2.79
CA LEU A 122 -9.21 -6.82 -1.72
C LEU A 122 -9.90 -6.44 -0.41
N ALA A 123 -9.86 -5.16 -0.02
CA ALA A 123 -10.54 -4.69 1.19
C ALA A 123 -12.06 -4.88 1.10
N GLU A 124 -12.67 -4.64 -0.07
CA GLU A 124 -14.08 -4.90 -0.31
C GLU A 124 -14.43 -6.40 -0.24
N LYS A 125 -13.53 -7.28 -0.70
CA LYS A 125 -13.72 -8.73 -0.53
C LYS A 125 -13.72 -9.16 0.93
N LEU A 126 -12.92 -8.53 1.79
CA LEU A 126 -12.89 -8.83 3.23
C LEU A 126 -14.12 -8.30 4.00
N ARG A 127 -14.82 -7.30 3.46
CA ARG A 127 -16.03 -6.74 4.07
C ARG A 127 -17.29 -7.56 3.81
N ARG A 128 -17.26 -8.45 2.81
CA ARG A 128 -18.38 -9.31 2.40
C ARG A 128 -18.26 -10.68 3.03
#